data_AF-A0A0H5RPJ9-F1
#
_entry.id   AF-A0A0H5RPJ9-F1
#
_cell.length_a   1.000
_cell.length_b   1.000
_cell.length_c   1.000
_cell.angle_alpha   90.00
_cell.angle_beta   90.00
_cell.angle_gamma   90.00
#
_symmetry.space_group_name_H-M   'P 1'
#
loop_
_entity.id
_entity.type
_entity.pdbx_description
1 polymer ?
#
loop_
_entity_poly.entity_id
_entity_poly.type
_entity_poly.pdbx_seq_one_letter_code
_entity_poly.pdbx_strand_id
1 'polypeptide(L)'
;MQSNSATELNPCTMAISDDVDNELLSLFMIASGEDELLPWTPTAPPSTACRARLARKAELARASRLRKKNYISDLEQKVQRMKEAVQEAQDRIRKAPNVTKGPQRSAVRYLERAISCTRPGRQVRFTIWGLDQPAEFYGRPGLWQNLMLNEIGLDRDRLDGLRNCQMRIRQQRQVMARAEQLAKIVAEECRRVTDKVNSETAQFLSIFNHEQKLALQHWVAENDFTIDIGNDRRASL
;
A
#
# COMPACT_ATOMS: atom_id res chain seq x y z
N MET A 1 43.14 18.43 20.61
CA MET A 1 43.02 16.97 20.79
C MET A 1 41.76 16.67 21.58
N GLN A 2 40.61 16.52 20.92
CA GLN A 2 39.44 15.84 21.47
C GLN A 2 38.74 15.12 20.32
N SER A 3 38.58 13.83 20.50
CA SER A 3 38.13 12.80 19.57
C SER A 3 36.61 12.77 19.49
N ASN A 4 36.06 12.99 18.28
CA ASN A 4 34.64 12.79 18.00
C ASN A 4 34.39 11.32 17.66
N SER A 5 33.79 10.60 18.60
CA SER A 5 33.28 9.24 18.45
C SER A 5 32.03 9.25 17.56
N ALA A 6 32.12 8.63 16.39
CA ALA A 6 30.99 8.32 15.52
C ALA A 6 30.16 7.18 16.15
N THR A 7 28.87 7.41 16.35
CA THR A 7 27.92 6.38 16.78
C THR A 7 27.20 5.86 15.53
N GLU A 8 27.57 4.67 15.09
CA GLU A 8 26.90 3.94 14.02
C GLU A 8 25.50 3.50 14.47
N LEU A 9 24.48 3.82 13.66
CA LEU A 9 23.11 3.37 13.86
C LEU A 9 22.91 2.02 13.17
N ASN A 10 22.69 0.97 13.96
CA ASN A 10 22.30 -0.36 13.49
C ASN A 10 20.87 -0.34 12.89
N PRO A 11 20.66 -0.83 11.66
CA PRO A 11 19.32 -1.08 11.15
C PRO A 11 18.75 -2.37 11.76
N CYS A 12 17.62 -2.24 12.43
CA CYS A 12 16.86 -3.36 12.98
C CYS A 12 16.13 -4.08 11.83
N THR A 13 16.76 -5.10 11.27
CA THR A 13 16.14 -6.03 10.32
C THR A 13 15.16 -6.91 11.08
N MET A 14 13.86 -6.72 10.84
CA MET A 14 12.82 -7.65 11.30
C MET A 14 12.99 -8.97 10.55
N ALA A 15 13.69 -9.91 11.16
CA ALA A 15 13.71 -11.30 10.73
C ALA A 15 12.33 -11.91 10.98
N ILE A 16 11.62 -12.23 9.90
CA ILE A 16 10.46 -13.12 9.94
C ILE A 16 11.05 -14.50 10.27
N SER A 17 10.78 -15.00 11.47
CA SER A 17 11.26 -16.30 11.94
C SER A 17 10.53 -17.41 11.17
N ASP A 18 11.27 -18.04 10.26
CA ASP A 18 10.91 -19.28 9.55
C ASP A 18 11.10 -20.54 10.44
N ASP A 19 11.26 -20.38 11.77
CA ASP A 19 11.65 -21.48 12.68
C ASP A 19 10.51 -22.47 12.99
N VAL A 20 9.24 -22.14 12.69
CA VAL A 20 8.11 -23.00 13.04
C VAL A 20 8.09 -24.29 12.20
N ASP A 21 8.61 -24.25 10.99
CA ASP A 21 8.64 -25.42 10.10
C ASP A 21 9.80 -26.39 10.44
N ASN A 22 10.88 -25.91 11.04
CA ASN A 22 12.01 -26.76 11.47
C ASN A 22 11.70 -27.60 12.71
N GLU A 23 10.88 -27.11 13.65
CA GLU A 23 10.48 -27.92 14.82
C GLU A 23 9.56 -29.08 14.43
N LEU A 24 8.68 -28.88 13.44
CA LEU A 24 7.80 -29.94 12.94
C LEU A 24 8.56 -31.00 12.14
N LEU A 25 9.59 -30.62 11.39
CA LEU A 25 10.46 -31.56 10.69
C LEU A 25 11.30 -32.40 11.66
N SER A 26 11.75 -31.79 12.77
CA SER A 26 12.48 -32.47 13.84
C SER A 26 11.63 -33.55 14.53
N LEU A 27 10.34 -33.28 14.74
CA LEU A 27 9.41 -34.23 15.36
C LEU A 27 9.08 -35.42 14.44
N PHE A 28 9.10 -35.22 13.11
CA PHE A 28 8.86 -36.29 12.13
C PHE A 28 10.08 -37.21 11.94
N MET A 29 11.30 -36.66 12.07
CA MET A 29 12.53 -37.46 12.02
C MET A 29 12.68 -38.38 13.23
N ILE A 30 12.24 -37.95 14.42
CA ILE A 30 12.24 -38.79 15.63
C ILE A 30 11.26 -39.96 15.49
N ALA A 31 10.18 -39.80 14.73
CA ALA A 31 9.18 -40.84 14.51
C ALA A 31 9.55 -41.85 13.39
N SER A 32 10.66 -41.63 12.67
CA SER A 32 11.10 -42.49 11.56
C SER A 32 12.37 -43.28 11.87
N GLY A 33 12.90 -43.18 13.10
CA GLY A 33 13.97 -44.05 13.58
C GLY A 33 13.45 -45.46 13.82
N GLU A 34 14.21 -46.46 13.40
CA GLU A 34 13.90 -47.89 13.51
C GLU A 34 13.39 -48.25 14.92
N ASP A 35 12.10 -48.61 14.99
CA ASP A 35 11.41 -49.03 16.21
C ASP A 35 12.06 -50.31 16.75
N GLU A 36 12.98 -50.14 17.69
CA GLU A 36 13.30 -51.19 18.65
C GLU A 36 12.01 -51.39 19.48
N LEU A 37 11.26 -52.45 19.15
CA LEU A 37 9.97 -52.83 19.74
C LEU A 37 10.12 -53.07 21.26
N LEU A 38 10.20 -51.99 22.04
CA LEU A 38 10.13 -52.07 23.48
C LEU A 38 8.69 -52.44 23.87
N PRO A 39 8.52 -53.42 24.77
CA PRO A 39 7.21 -53.89 25.17
C PRO A 39 6.40 -52.73 25.74
N TRP A 40 5.24 -52.46 25.14
CA TRP A 40 4.26 -51.50 25.63
C TRP A 40 3.85 -51.91 27.04
N THR A 41 4.46 -51.30 28.05
CA THR A 41 4.02 -51.45 29.42
C THR A 41 2.72 -50.66 29.58
N PRO A 42 1.63 -51.28 30.07
CA PRO A 42 0.36 -50.58 30.23
C PRO A 42 0.55 -49.43 31.21
N THR A 43 0.59 -48.21 30.66
CA THR A 43 0.81 -46.99 31.44
C THR A 43 -0.39 -46.82 32.37
N ALA A 44 -0.12 -46.66 33.67
CA ALA A 44 -1.14 -46.50 34.70
C ALA A 44 -2.18 -45.42 34.30
N PRO A 45 -3.47 -45.61 34.61
CA PRO A 45 -4.53 -44.71 34.16
C PRO A 45 -4.22 -43.26 34.58
N PRO A 46 -4.31 -42.29 33.66
CA PRO A 46 -3.97 -40.90 33.97
C PRO A 46 -4.87 -40.40 35.10
N SER A 47 -4.25 -39.74 36.08
CA SER A 47 -4.94 -39.16 37.24
C SER A 47 -6.09 -38.25 36.79
N THR A 48 -7.13 -38.13 37.62
CA THR A 48 -8.33 -37.34 37.34
C THR A 48 -8.00 -35.88 36.98
N ALA A 49 -6.99 -35.30 37.64
CA ALA A 49 -6.46 -33.97 37.33
C ALA A 49 -5.84 -33.88 35.91
N CYS A 50 -5.13 -34.92 35.47
CA CYS A 50 -4.57 -34.99 34.13
C CYS A 50 -5.69 -35.05 33.06
N ARG A 51 -6.72 -35.86 33.28
CA ARG A 51 -7.90 -35.94 32.39
C ARG A 51 -8.63 -34.60 32.27
N ALA A 52 -8.82 -33.88 33.38
CA ALA A 52 -9.45 -32.56 33.37
C ALA A 52 -8.63 -31.52 32.58
N ARG A 53 -7.29 -31.53 32.71
CA ARG A 53 -6.40 -30.65 31.91
C ARG A 53 -6.47 -30.97 30.42
N LEU A 54 -6.49 -32.25 30.06
CA LEU A 54 -6.61 -32.69 28.66
C LEU A 54 -7.97 -32.29 28.06
N ALA A 55 -9.06 -32.47 28.80
CA ALA A 55 -10.40 -32.04 28.36
C ALA A 55 -10.46 -30.52 28.10
N ARG A 56 -9.91 -29.70 29.01
CA ARG A 56 -9.84 -28.25 28.84
C ARG A 56 -8.99 -27.84 27.63
N LYS A 57 -7.85 -28.51 27.39
CA LYS A 57 -7.03 -28.30 26.20
C LYS A 57 -7.79 -28.64 24.91
N ALA A 58 -8.53 -29.74 24.90
CA ALA A 58 -9.34 -30.15 23.75
C ALA A 58 -10.46 -29.14 23.46
N GLU A 59 -11.12 -28.60 24.49
CA GLU A 59 -12.13 -27.56 24.35
C GLU A 59 -11.55 -26.25 23.78
N LEU A 60 -10.41 -25.80 24.32
CA LEU A 60 -9.70 -24.63 23.79
C LEU A 60 -9.27 -24.83 22.33
N ALA A 61 -8.84 -26.04 21.95
CA ALA A 61 -8.50 -26.37 20.58
C ALA A 61 -9.74 -26.31 19.66
N ARG A 62 -10.90 -26.81 20.09
CA ARG A 62 -12.17 -26.70 19.35
C ARG A 62 -12.60 -25.24 19.18
N ALA A 63 -12.56 -24.44 20.24
CA ALA A 63 -12.88 -23.02 20.19
C ALA A 63 -11.93 -22.24 19.25
N SER A 64 -10.63 -22.58 19.27
CA SER A 64 -9.66 -22.01 18.35
C SER A 64 -9.95 -22.35 16.88
N ARG A 65 -10.25 -23.62 16.59
CA ARG A 65 -10.66 -24.06 15.24
C ARG A 65 -11.93 -23.34 14.77
N LEU A 66 -12.92 -23.17 15.64
CA LEU A 66 -14.15 -22.47 15.32
C LEU A 66 -13.89 -20.98 14.98
N ARG A 67 -13.06 -20.29 15.77
CA ARG A 67 -12.66 -18.90 15.48
C ARG A 67 -11.94 -18.77 14.14
N LYS A 68 -11.01 -19.68 13.85
CA LYS A 68 -10.30 -19.70 12.55
C LYS A 68 -11.27 -19.94 11.39
N LYS A 69 -12.20 -20.88 11.53
CA LYS A 69 -13.23 -21.15 10.53
C LYS A 69 -14.11 -19.93 10.26
N ASN A 70 -14.55 -19.24 11.31
CA ASN A 70 -15.35 -18.03 11.17
C ASN A 70 -14.56 -16.91 10.48
N TYR A 71 -13.30 -16.71 10.87
CA TYR A 71 -12.42 -15.72 10.23
C TYR A 71 -12.22 -15.99 8.74
N ILE A 72 -12.00 -17.26 8.34
CA ILE A 72 -11.90 -17.65 6.93
C ILE A 72 -13.19 -17.34 6.19
N SER A 73 -14.34 -17.71 6.77
CA SER A 73 -15.65 -17.42 6.18
C SER A 73 -15.91 -15.92 6.00
N ASP A 74 -15.54 -15.10 6.98
CA ASP A 74 -15.64 -13.63 6.90
C ASP A 74 -14.76 -13.05 5.79
N LEU A 75 -13.54 -13.59 5.63
CA LEU A 75 -12.65 -13.21 4.54
C LEU A 75 -13.20 -13.58 3.17
N GLU A 76 -13.74 -14.79 3.02
CA GLU A 76 -14.38 -15.25 1.78
C GLU A 76 -15.56 -14.35 1.39
N GLN A 77 -16.42 -13.99 2.35
CA GLN A 77 -17.51 -13.04 2.13
C GLN A 77 -17.00 -11.65 1.72
N LYS A 78 -15.91 -11.17 2.33
CA LYS A 78 -15.33 -9.87 1.98
C LYS A 78 -14.75 -9.85 0.56
N VAL A 79 -14.06 -10.92 0.17
CA VAL A 79 -13.56 -11.09 -1.21
C VAL A 79 -14.72 -11.12 -2.19
N GLN A 80 -15.81 -11.82 -1.86
CA GLN A 80 -17.00 -11.88 -2.71
C GLN A 80 -17.64 -10.50 -2.92
N ARG A 81 -17.83 -9.71 -1.84
CA ARG A 81 -18.32 -8.32 -1.93
C ARG A 81 -17.40 -7.43 -2.77
N MET A 82 -16.08 -7.61 -2.66
CA MET A 82 -15.13 -6.86 -3.49
C MET A 82 -15.24 -7.24 -4.97
N LYS A 83 -15.43 -8.52 -5.29
CA LYS A 83 -15.64 -8.97 -6.68
C LYS A 83 -16.92 -8.36 -7.27
N GLU A 84 -18.00 -8.35 -6.51
CA GLU A 84 -19.27 -7.73 -6.91
C GLU A 84 -19.11 -6.22 -7.16
N ALA A 85 -18.42 -5.51 -6.27
CA ALA A 85 -18.16 -4.07 -6.43
C ALA A 85 -17.29 -3.75 -7.67
N VAL A 86 -16.29 -4.59 -7.97
CA VAL A 86 -15.47 -4.44 -9.19
C VAL A 86 -16.31 -4.70 -10.44
N GLN A 87 -17.14 -5.73 -10.43
CA GLN A 87 -18.04 -6.04 -11.54
C GLN A 87 -19.03 -4.90 -11.79
N GLU A 88 -19.63 -4.36 -10.73
CA GLU A 88 -20.54 -3.21 -10.82
C GLU A 88 -19.84 -1.97 -11.40
N ALA A 89 -18.59 -1.69 -10.99
CA ALA A 89 -17.81 -0.59 -11.53
C ALA A 89 -17.50 -0.79 -13.02
N GLN A 90 -17.15 -2.01 -13.45
CA GLN A 90 -16.94 -2.34 -14.86
C GLN A 90 -18.22 -2.18 -15.68
N ASP A 91 -19.36 -2.63 -15.15
CA ASP A 91 -20.65 -2.48 -15.82
C ASP A 91 -21.08 -1.02 -15.93
N ARG A 92 -20.77 -0.18 -14.92
CA ARG A 92 -20.99 1.27 -14.99
C ARG A 92 -20.13 1.91 -16.07
N ILE A 93 -18.86 1.52 -16.21
CA ILE A 93 -17.98 2.01 -17.29
C ILE A 93 -18.52 1.57 -18.65
N ARG A 94 -19.01 0.34 -18.77
CA ARG A 94 -19.57 -0.19 -20.03
C ARG A 94 -20.90 0.44 -20.41
N LYS A 95 -21.74 0.78 -19.43
CA LYS A 95 -23.07 1.40 -19.62
C LYS A 95 -23.02 2.92 -19.71
N ALA A 96 -21.92 3.55 -19.28
CA ALA A 96 -21.75 4.98 -19.48
C ALA A 96 -21.88 5.25 -20.99
N PRO A 97 -22.80 6.15 -21.42
CA PRO A 97 -22.90 6.51 -22.83
C PRO A 97 -21.50 6.91 -23.29
N ASN A 98 -21.11 6.47 -24.49
CA ASN A 98 -19.86 6.87 -25.14
C ASN A 98 -19.81 8.40 -25.16
N VAL A 99 -19.30 9.01 -24.10
CA VAL A 99 -18.92 10.41 -24.07
C VAL A 99 -17.75 10.45 -25.00
N THR A 100 -18.08 10.78 -26.23
CA THR A 100 -17.22 11.13 -27.34
C THR A 100 -15.93 11.74 -26.81
N LYS A 101 -14.86 10.94 -26.93
CA LYS A 101 -13.45 11.29 -27.07
C LYS A 101 -13.19 12.81 -27.01
N GLY A 102 -13.23 13.38 -25.81
CA GLY A 102 -12.42 14.56 -25.54
C GLY A 102 -10.95 14.15 -25.65
N PRO A 103 -10.08 15.00 -26.21
CA PRO A 103 -8.73 14.60 -26.59
C PRO A 103 -7.99 13.97 -25.41
N GLN A 104 -7.32 12.84 -25.67
CA GLN A 104 -6.49 12.06 -24.73
C GLN A 104 -5.38 12.88 -24.03
N ARG A 105 -5.25 14.18 -24.34
CA ARG A 105 -4.37 15.17 -23.71
C ARG A 105 -4.57 15.37 -22.19
N SER A 106 -5.48 14.67 -21.53
CA SER A 106 -5.81 14.99 -20.14
C SER A 106 -5.49 13.92 -19.09
N ALA A 107 -5.19 12.65 -19.41
CA ALA A 107 -4.93 11.68 -18.32
C ALA A 107 -3.69 12.06 -17.47
N VAL A 108 -2.59 12.42 -18.14
CA VAL A 108 -1.37 12.93 -17.48
C VAL A 108 -1.64 14.27 -16.79
N ARG A 109 -2.35 15.20 -17.44
CA ARG A 109 -2.71 16.49 -16.81
C ARG A 109 -3.67 16.34 -15.64
N TYR A 110 -4.57 15.36 -15.66
CA TYR A 110 -5.47 15.03 -14.55
C TYR A 110 -4.69 14.42 -13.39
N LEU A 111 -3.71 13.56 -13.67
CA LEU A 111 -2.79 13.04 -12.65
C LEU A 111 -1.92 14.17 -12.07
N GLU A 112 -1.38 15.06 -12.88
CA GLU A 112 -0.63 16.25 -12.41
C GLU A 112 -1.52 17.20 -11.61
N ARG A 113 -2.79 17.37 -12.01
CA ARG A 113 -3.77 18.16 -11.26
C ARG A 113 -4.14 17.48 -9.93
N ALA A 114 -4.29 16.17 -9.93
CA ALA A 114 -4.51 15.39 -8.71
C ALA A 114 -3.31 15.49 -7.76
N ILE A 115 -2.07 15.40 -8.27
CA ILE A 115 -0.83 15.57 -7.50
C ILE A 115 -0.67 17.01 -7.00
N SER A 116 -1.10 18.03 -7.74
CA SER A 116 -1.06 19.41 -7.23
C SER A 116 -2.12 19.66 -6.16
N CYS A 117 -3.28 19.00 -6.23
CA CYS A 117 -4.29 19.00 -5.18
C CYS A 117 -3.84 18.28 -3.89
N THR A 118 -2.79 17.45 -3.91
CA THR A 118 -2.24 16.83 -2.69
C THR A 118 -1.27 17.71 -1.93
N ARG A 119 -0.91 18.90 -2.44
CA ARG A 119 -0.02 19.84 -1.72
C ARG A 119 -0.82 20.73 -0.77
N PRO A 120 -0.77 20.50 0.55
CA PRO A 120 -1.47 21.35 1.50
C PRO A 120 -0.98 22.80 1.44
N GLY A 121 -1.88 23.75 1.72
CA GLY A 121 -1.53 25.17 1.90
C GLY A 121 -0.51 25.38 3.03
N ARG A 122 0.17 26.54 3.06
CA ARG A 122 1.26 26.83 4.02
C ARG A 122 0.83 26.70 5.49
N GLN A 123 -0.38 27.15 5.80
CA GLN A 123 -0.98 27.03 7.14
C GLN A 123 -1.18 25.55 7.53
N VAL A 124 -1.73 24.74 6.62
CA VAL A 124 -1.91 23.30 6.84
C VAL A 124 -0.57 22.59 7.02
N ARG A 125 0.49 23.01 6.30
CA ARG A 125 1.84 22.48 6.50
C ARG A 125 2.40 22.80 7.89
N PHE A 126 2.18 24.01 8.40
CA PHE A 126 2.60 24.38 9.75
C PHE A 126 1.87 23.54 10.81
N THR A 127 0.55 23.37 10.66
CA THR A 127 -0.25 22.50 11.54
C THR A 127 0.22 21.05 11.47
N ILE A 128 0.47 20.53 10.27
CA ILE A 128 1.00 19.17 10.07
C ILE A 128 2.38 19.03 10.71
N TRP A 129 3.29 20.00 10.52
CA TRP A 129 4.60 19.99 11.15
C TRP A 129 4.49 20.00 12.68
N GLY A 130 3.61 20.85 13.23
CA GLY A 130 3.33 20.90 14.65
C GLY A 130 2.82 19.56 15.18
N LEU A 131 2.04 18.82 14.39
CA LEU A 131 1.46 17.53 14.77
C LEU A 131 2.37 16.33 14.44
N ASP A 132 3.40 16.50 13.63
CA ASP A 132 4.31 15.42 13.21
C ASP A 132 5.58 15.32 14.04
N GLN A 133 5.67 16.05 15.16
CA GLN A 133 6.80 15.91 16.08
C GLN A 133 6.89 14.45 16.60
N PRO A 134 8.09 13.93 16.89
CA PRO A 134 8.25 12.60 17.50
C PRO A 134 7.46 12.50 18.81
N ALA A 135 6.96 11.30 19.16
CA ALA A 135 6.12 11.11 20.35
C ALA A 135 6.80 11.58 21.66
N GLU A 136 8.13 11.49 21.70
CA GLU A 136 8.98 11.95 22.80
C GLU A 136 8.82 13.45 23.10
N PHE A 137 8.52 14.26 22.09
CA PHE A 137 8.29 15.71 22.23
C PHE A 137 6.94 16.06 22.87
N TYR A 138 6.01 15.10 22.92
CA TYR A 138 4.71 15.28 23.56
C TYR A 138 4.73 14.82 25.02
N GLY A 139 5.59 13.86 25.38
CA GLY A 139 5.66 13.29 26.73
C GLY A 139 6.50 14.10 27.72
N ARG A 140 7.36 15.00 27.25
CA ARG A 140 8.22 15.84 28.08
C ARG A 140 7.80 17.31 27.96
N PRO A 141 7.85 18.10 29.05
CA PRO A 141 7.75 19.56 28.94
C PRO A 141 8.93 20.08 28.12
N GLY A 142 8.70 20.20 26.81
CA GLY A 142 9.70 20.57 25.82
C GLY A 142 9.31 21.83 25.06
N LEU A 143 10.19 22.25 24.13
CA LEU A 143 10.03 23.46 23.32
C LEU A 143 8.64 23.52 22.65
N TRP A 144 8.14 22.40 22.13
CA TRP A 144 6.84 22.33 21.48
C TRP A 144 5.67 22.62 22.44
N GLN A 145 5.67 21.97 23.60
CA GLN A 145 4.61 22.17 24.60
C GLN A 145 4.66 23.59 25.16
N ASN A 146 5.86 24.14 25.38
CA ASN A 146 6.06 25.51 25.82
C ASN A 146 5.57 26.52 24.76
N LEU A 147 5.95 26.33 23.49
CA LEU A 147 5.45 27.14 22.37
C LEU A 147 3.92 27.12 22.30
N MET A 148 3.30 25.94 22.38
CA MET A 148 1.84 25.81 22.26
C MET A 148 1.11 26.45 23.46
N LEU A 149 1.59 26.25 24.69
CA LEU A 149 0.93 26.77 25.88
C LEU A 149 1.21 28.26 26.11
N ASN A 150 2.46 28.70 25.97
CA ASN A 150 2.89 30.03 26.42
C ASN A 150 2.91 31.06 25.28
N GLU A 151 3.36 30.68 24.08
CA GLU A 151 3.45 31.61 22.94
C GLU A 151 2.12 31.66 22.16
N ILE A 152 1.52 30.49 21.91
CA ILE A 152 0.26 30.38 21.18
C ILE A 152 -0.96 30.53 22.11
N GLY A 153 -0.81 30.27 23.41
CA GLY A 153 -1.89 30.41 24.39
C GLY A 153 -2.93 29.30 24.35
N LEU A 154 -2.57 28.09 23.92
CA LEU A 154 -3.48 26.93 24.02
C LEU A 154 -3.67 26.51 25.48
N ASP A 155 -4.90 26.20 25.86
CA ASP A 155 -5.18 25.52 27.12
C ASP A 155 -4.74 24.04 27.06
N ARG A 156 -4.60 23.40 28.24
CA ARG A 156 -4.17 22.00 28.33
C ARG A 156 -5.16 21.03 27.69
N ASP A 157 -6.46 21.29 27.82
CA ASP A 157 -7.51 20.41 27.29
C ASP A 157 -7.49 20.38 25.75
N ARG A 158 -7.30 21.52 25.08
CA ARG A 158 -7.12 21.60 23.63
C ARG A 158 -5.81 20.96 23.20
N LEU A 159 -4.74 21.09 23.98
CA LEU A 159 -3.47 20.42 23.70
C LEU A 159 -3.62 18.89 23.69
N ASP A 160 -4.39 18.34 24.63
CA ASP A 160 -4.72 16.91 24.64
C ASP A 160 -5.64 16.52 23.47
N GLY A 161 -6.57 17.41 23.08
CA GLY A 161 -7.33 17.29 21.84
C GLY A 161 -6.44 17.19 20.59
N LEU A 162 -5.38 18.00 20.51
CA LEU A 162 -4.39 17.95 19.42
C LEU A 162 -3.59 16.65 19.42
N ARG A 163 -3.20 16.13 20.59
CA ARG A 163 -2.55 14.80 20.72
C ARG A 163 -3.45 13.69 20.18
N ASN A 164 -4.75 13.74 20.46
CA ASN A 164 -5.71 12.76 19.93
C ASN A 164 -5.89 12.89 18.40
N CYS A 165 -5.79 14.10 17.86
CA CYS A 165 -5.80 14.34 16.41
C CYS A 165 -4.53 13.85 15.70
N GLN A 166 -3.37 13.88 16.37
CA GLN A 166 -2.08 13.48 15.81
C GLN A 166 -2.12 12.07 15.19
N MET A 167 -2.65 11.08 15.92
CA MET A 167 -2.66 9.70 15.43
C MET A 167 -3.49 9.55 14.14
N ARG A 168 -4.64 10.24 14.07
CA ARG A 168 -5.47 10.28 12.85
C ARG A 168 -4.74 10.95 11.70
N ILE A 169 -4.06 12.07 11.94
CA ILE A 169 -3.31 12.80 10.91
C ILE A 169 -2.12 11.98 10.40
N ARG A 170 -1.40 11.27 11.28
CA ARG A 170 -0.34 10.34 10.88
C ARG A 170 -0.87 9.22 9.99
N GLN A 171 -1.98 8.58 10.37
CA GLN A 171 -2.63 7.56 9.55
C GLN A 171 -3.05 8.12 8.19
N GLN A 172 -3.68 9.28 8.15
CA GLN A 172 -4.08 9.95 6.91
C GLN A 172 -2.86 10.28 6.02
N ARG A 173 -1.75 10.74 6.60
CA ARG A 173 -0.52 11.00 5.85
C ARG A 173 0.11 9.73 5.29
N GLN A 174 0.08 8.62 6.02
CA GLN A 174 0.50 7.33 5.48
C GLN A 174 -0.36 6.91 4.28
N VAL A 175 -1.68 7.12 4.36
CA VAL A 175 -2.60 6.89 3.24
C VAL A 175 -2.28 7.80 2.06
N MET A 176 -2.06 9.09 2.29
CA MET A 176 -1.67 10.04 1.23
C MET A 176 -0.33 9.70 0.59
N ALA A 177 0.67 9.30 1.38
CA ALA A 177 1.98 8.88 0.87
C ALA A 177 1.86 7.61 -0.02
N ARG A 178 1.03 6.64 0.40
CA ARG A 178 0.71 5.46 -0.42
C ARG A 178 -0.01 5.85 -1.71
N ALA A 179 -0.98 6.76 -1.63
CA ALA A 179 -1.69 7.26 -2.80
C ALA A 179 -0.74 8.00 -3.79
N GLU A 180 0.20 8.80 -3.27
CA GLU A 180 1.22 9.46 -4.08
C GLU A 180 2.15 8.45 -4.76
N GLN A 181 2.55 7.40 -4.05
CA GLN A 181 3.37 6.32 -4.62
C GLN A 181 2.61 5.57 -5.74
N LEU A 182 1.34 5.25 -5.52
CA LEU A 182 0.49 4.63 -6.55
C LEU A 182 0.33 5.55 -7.77
N ALA A 183 0.14 6.86 -7.56
CA ALA A 183 0.06 7.82 -8.65
C ALA A 183 1.35 7.88 -9.48
N LYS A 184 2.53 7.77 -8.83
CA LYS A 184 3.82 7.70 -9.54
C LYS A 184 3.94 6.44 -10.39
N ILE A 185 3.54 5.27 -9.86
CA ILE A 185 3.54 4.00 -10.59
C ILE A 185 2.63 4.09 -11.82
N VAL A 186 1.40 4.60 -11.66
CA VAL A 186 0.47 4.76 -12.78
C VAL A 186 1.02 5.72 -13.84
N ALA A 187 1.62 6.84 -13.42
CA ALA A 187 2.22 7.79 -14.35
C ALA A 187 3.39 7.17 -15.16
N GLU A 188 4.19 6.33 -14.53
CA GLU A 188 5.28 5.60 -15.18
C GLU A 188 4.76 4.55 -16.17
N GLU A 189 3.74 3.79 -15.81
CA GLU A 189 3.09 2.84 -16.72
C GLU A 189 2.42 3.54 -17.91
N CYS A 190 1.74 4.67 -17.68
CA CYS A 190 1.20 5.49 -18.77
C CYS A 190 2.30 5.93 -19.73
N ARG A 191 3.45 6.40 -19.20
CA ARG A 191 4.61 6.77 -20.02
C ARG A 191 5.11 5.59 -20.84
N ARG A 192 5.30 4.43 -20.22
CA ARG A 192 5.75 3.19 -20.89
C ARG A 192 4.84 2.78 -22.05
N VAL A 193 3.52 2.85 -21.83
CA VAL A 193 2.53 2.55 -22.88
C VAL A 193 2.59 3.59 -24.01
N THR A 194 2.69 4.87 -23.69
CA THR A 194 2.86 5.94 -24.69
C THR A 194 4.13 5.73 -25.53
N ASP A 195 5.26 5.42 -24.91
CA ASP A 195 6.52 5.17 -25.60
C ASP A 195 6.42 3.96 -26.54
N LYS A 196 5.74 2.89 -26.10
CA LYS A 196 5.49 1.71 -26.94
C LYS A 196 4.62 2.05 -28.15
N VAL A 197 3.51 2.77 -27.95
CA VAL A 197 2.62 3.20 -29.05
C VAL A 197 3.37 4.09 -30.03
N ASN A 198 4.21 5.01 -29.55
CA ASN A 198 5.05 5.87 -30.40
C ASN A 198 6.05 5.05 -31.21
N SER A 199 6.68 4.04 -30.61
CA SER A 199 7.60 3.12 -31.30
C SER A 199 6.88 2.32 -32.39
N GLU A 200 5.72 1.73 -32.10
CA GLU A 200 4.93 0.98 -33.09
C GLU A 200 4.43 1.90 -34.22
N THR A 201 4.04 3.13 -33.88
CA THR A 201 3.66 4.16 -34.86
C THR A 201 4.83 4.54 -35.77
N ALA A 202 6.03 4.72 -35.21
CA ALA A 202 7.23 5.00 -35.99
C ALA A 202 7.59 3.83 -36.93
N GLN A 203 7.46 2.59 -36.46
CA GLN A 203 7.65 1.39 -37.29
C GLN A 203 6.63 1.35 -38.43
N PHE A 204 5.34 1.57 -38.14
CA PHE A 204 4.28 1.64 -39.14
C PHE A 204 4.55 2.73 -40.19
N LEU A 205 4.89 3.94 -39.74
CA LEU A 205 5.22 5.05 -40.64
C LEU A 205 6.47 4.76 -41.48
N SER A 206 7.42 3.94 -41.01
CA SER A 206 8.63 3.62 -41.78
C SER A 206 8.35 2.88 -43.10
N ILE A 207 7.19 2.21 -43.21
CA ILE A 207 6.73 1.49 -44.40
C ILE A 207 6.36 2.46 -45.55
N PHE A 208 5.95 3.68 -45.23
CA PHE A 208 5.46 4.67 -46.19
C PHE A 208 6.59 5.55 -46.72
N ASN A 209 6.51 5.91 -48.00
CA ASN A 209 7.36 6.97 -48.56
C ASN A 209 6.91 8.36 -48.04
N HIS A 210 7.68 9.40 -48.37
CA HIS A 210 7.43 10.75 -47.84
C HIS A 210 6.07 11.33 -48.29
N GLU A 211 5.70 11.16 -49.55
CA GLU A 211 4.43 11.66 -50.09
C GLU A 211 3.23 10.96 -49.45
N GLN A 212 3.30 9.64 -49.26
CA GLN A 212 2.27 8.86 -48.59
C GLN A 212 2.10 9.27 -47.11
N LYS A 213 3.20 9.57 -46.41
CA LYS A 213 3.15 10.10 -45.04
C LYS A 213 2.40 11.43 -44.97
N LEU A 214 2.67 12.35 -45.90
CA LEU A 214 1.99 13.64 -45.96
C LEU A 214 0.50 13.49 -46.28
N ALA A 215 0.15 12.63 -47.25
CA ALA A 215 -1.24 12.35 -47.57
C ALA A 215 -2.00 11.73 -46.37
N LEU A 216 -1.37 10.80 -45.65
CA LEU A 216 -1.93 10.19 -44.45
C LEU A 216 -2.11 11.25 -43.34
N GLN A 217 -1.11 12.11 -43.10
CA GLN A 217 -1.21 13.18 -42.10
C GLN A 217 -2.33 14.16 -42.42
N HIS A 218 -2.48 14.55 -43.69
CA HIS A 218 -3.58 15.41 -44.14
C HIS A 218 -4.94 14.75 -43.90
N TRP A 219 -5.09 13.50 -44.32
CA TRP A 219 -6.31 12.73 -44.13
C TRP A 219 -6.67 12.59 -42.64
N VAL A 220 -5.69 12.32 -41.78
CA VAL A 220 -5.86 12.24 -40.32
C VAL A 220 -6.34 13.57 -39.74
N ALA A 221 -5.78 14.70 -40.20
CA ALA A 221 -6.17 16.04 -39.77
C ALA A 221 -7.60 16.41 -40.22
N GLU A 222 -8.01 16.02 -41.43
CA GLU A 222 -9.34 16.31 -41.97
C GLU A 222 -10.45 15.48 -41.32
N ASN A 223 -10.15 14.24 -40.92
CA ASN A 223 -11.15 13.30 -40.39
C ASN A 223 -11.28 13.36 -38.85
N ASP A 224 -10.70 14.39 -38.21
CA ASP A 224 -10.66 14.58 -36.76
C ASP A 224 -10.19 13.32 -35.99
N PHE A 225 -9.39 12.49 -36.66
CA PHE A 225 -8.65 11.42 -36.01
C PHE A 225 -7.46 12.10 -35.34
N THR A 226 -7.66 12.76 -34.21
CA THR A 226 -6.51 13.19 -33.39
C THR A 226 -5.87 11.95 -32.75
N ILE A 227 -5.17 11.13 -33.54
CA ILE A 227 -4.01 10.42 -33.06
C ILE A 227 -2.94 11.51 -33.02
N ASP A 228 -2.87 12.21 -31.90
CA ASP A 228 -1.84 13.20 -31.63
C ASP A 228 -0.54 12.40 -31.46
N ILE A 229 0.02 11.91 -32.57
CA ILE A 229 1.32 11.25 -32.66
C ILE A 229 2.29 12.35 -32.28
N GLY A 230 2.72 12.34 -31.01
CA GLY A 230 3.39 13.46 -30.36
C GLY A 230 4.50 14.02 -31.24
N ASN A 231 4.22 15.15 -31.89
CA ASN A 231 5.28 16.02 -32.35
C ASN A 231 5.82 16.67 -31.08
N ASP A 232 6.98 16.18 -30.68
CA ASP A 232 7.83 16.66 -29.61
C ASP A 232 8.14 18.16 -29.88
N ARG A 233 7.25 19.07 -29.45
CA ARG A 233 7.50 20.52 -29.41
C ARG A 233 8.46 20.85 -28.27
N ARG A 234 9.61 20.18 -28.25
CA ARG A 234 10.82 20.53 -27.49
C ARG A 234 11.97 20.95 -28.41
N ALA A 235 11.64 21.47 -29.60
CA ALA A 235 12.54 22.33 -30.34
C ALA A 235 11.86 23.69 -30.47
N SER A 236 12.55 24.75 -30.05
CA SER A 236 12.13 26.17 -30.05
C SER A 236 11.49 26.67 -28.75
N LEU A 237 12.29 26.79 -27.68
CA LEU A 237 12.52 28.05 -26.95
C LEU A 237 13.85 27.95 -26.19
#